data_AF-A0A379ATX3-F1
#
_entry.id   AF-A0A379ATX3-F1
#
_cell.length_a   1.000
_cell.length_b   1.000
_cell.length_c   1.000
_cell.angle_alpha   90.00
_cell.angle_beta   90.00
_cell.angle_gamma   90.00
#
_symmetry.space_group_name_H-M   'P 1'
#
loop_
_entity.id
_entity.type
_entity.pdbx_description
1 polymer ?
#
loop_
_entity_poly.entity_id
_entity_poly.type
_entity_poly.pdbx_seq_one_letter_code
_entity_poly.pdbx_strand_id
1 'polypeptide(L)'
;MRKSIKFSLLALCISNVIAVNNALAAEDKASTNISTLSKQEFIAEINKLNNEISAKEKATAGLNNQLKELQGKVAQAQQELQKQTSDRDALNNRLQASNAEKADLEAKIKSLNAQVADLQKKADPNVVELLKQKDAAEAELAKVNANVNNQTTQLNKLSEQIKQSTSKVEQLKAQVKPLENQVSGLNTQVKQQQDKLAQITAERKTVADKIAEHNKNQEWVQKYELDSDGVRWRDIHFSGSYNEGESKSKTAAVLGLGSPALVKHFEIITDELERKVLSEQNTPTLPLSQYKPDPDKVNEVLISSAVPENKGKAVGKVFFVNQNNSSYMAWQPIVDRTDAETLSIKEYNDRYTAVSVKNEVNQDTYKAVAAQTPTITYRGHMLNVGGKTGDIELVADLNAQKISGTITNRTVNPLQERRNLALKNGDICVDNRGVKFSGRAVVPLENNPNKLPIDGAGFSGTFAGKNMEEVVGQVYGLPNESTSAFGGSKVTK
;
A
#
# COMPACT_ATOMS: atom_id res chain seq x y z
N MET A 1 147.96 202.62 -33.83
CA MET A 1 146.97 203.66 -34.17
C MET A 1 145.94 203.02 -35.06
N ARG A 2 144.73 203.58 -35.09
CA ARG A 2 143.79 203.38 -36.19
C ARG A 2 143.46 201.89 -36.35
N LYS A 3 142.50 201.40 -35.55
CA LYS A 3 141.12 201.90 -35.59
C LYS A 3 140.64 202.01 -37.02
N SER A 4 139.35 202.25 -37.04
CA SER A 4 138.68 202.84 -38.16
C SER A 4 138.45 201.80 -39.18
N ILE A 5 137.28 201.95 -39.75
CA ILE A 5 136.89 201.03 -40.77
C ILE A 5 136.95 199.58 -40.15
N LYS A 6 136.48 199.25 -38.92
CA LYS A 6 135.30 199.72 -38.16
C LYS A 6 134.12 199.62 -39.10
N PHE A 7 134.01 200.68 -39.85
CA PHE A 7 132.84 201.12 -40.52
C PHE A 7 132.13 200.07 -41.33
N SER A 8 133.01 199.59 -42.18
CA SER A 8 132.60 199.42 -43.53
C SER A 8 132.30 197.98 -43.61
N LEU A 9 131.02 197.77 -43.77
CA LEU A 9 130.55 196.48 -44.17
C LEU A 9 130.64 195.41 -43.06
N LEU A 10 131.02 195.82 -41.83
CA LEU A 10 130.08 195.82 -40.69
C LEU A 10 128.66 196.28 -41.11
N ALA A 11 128.51 197.21 -42.05
CA ALA A 11 127.23 197.59 -42.64
C ALA A 11 126.65 196.52 -43.59
N LEU A 12 127.29 195.37 -43.73
CA LEU A 12 126.90 194.39 -44.72
C LEU A 12 127.36 193.00 -44.23
N CYS A 13 127.12 192.43 -43.03
CA CYS A 13 126.02 192.46 -42.05
C CYS A 13 124.67 192.59 -42.73
N ILE A 14 124.21 193.79 -42.82
CA ILE A 14 122.80 193.90 -42.64
C ILE A 14 122.06 193.40 -43.88
N SER A 15 122.68 193.51 -45.07
CA SER A 15 121.99 193.13 -46.29
C SER A 15 121.73 191.63 -46.43
N ASN A 16 122.66 190.70 -46.54
CA ASN A 16 122.26 189.31 -46.86
C ASN A 16 122.27 188.33 -45.67
N VAL A 17 122.32 188.90 -44.46
CA VAL A 17 121.39 188.55 -43.36
C VAL A 17 119.90 188.58 -43.80
N ILE A 18 119.51 189.34 -44.83
CA ILE A 18 118.18 189.17 -45.47
C ILE A 18 118.11 187.83 -46.25
N ALA A 19 119.21 187.26 -46.75
CA ALA A 19 119.23 185.90 -47.34
C ALA A 19 119.26 184.79 -46.27
N VAL A 20 119.81 185.08 -45.09
CA VAL A 20 119.44 184.36 -43.86
C VAL A 20 117.92 184.39 -43.65
N ASN A 21 117.18 185.47 -43.86
CA ASN A 21 115.70 185.42 -43.77
C ASN A 21 115.01 184.67 -44.93
N ASN A 22 115.71 184.40 -46.04
CA ASN A 22 115.24 183.46 -47.07
C ASN A 22 115.60 182.00 -46.78
N ALA A 23 116.60 181.73 -45.92
CA ALA A 23 116.61 180.45 -45.22
C ALA A 23 115.27 180.22 -44.47
N LEU A 24 114.47 181.24 -44.17
CA LEU A 24 113.36 181.14 -43.23
C LEU A 24 111.97 181.21 -43.85
N ALA A 25 111.72 182.06 -44.84
CA ALA A 25 110.36 182.15 -45.40
C ALA A 25 110.01 180.98 -46.37
N ALA A 26 110.91 180.01 -46.59
CA ALA A 26 110.68 178.81 -47.44
C ALA A 26 110.90 177.46 -46.75
N GLU A 27 111.06 177.46 -45.44
CA GLU A 27 110.30 176.54 -44.62
C GLU A 27 108.84 176.36 -45.10
N ASP A 28 108.25 177.32 -45.80
CA ASP A 28 106.88 177.62 -45.46
C ASP A 28 105.78 176.88 -46.21
N LYS A 29 106.05 176.03 -47.22
CA LYS A 29 104.89 175.42 -47.89
C LYS A 29 104.88 173.93 -48.21
N ALA A 30 105.98 173.19 -48.25
CA ALA A 30 105.86 171.86 -48.85
C ALA A 30 106.99 170.89 -48.50
N SER A 31 106.73 169.73 -47.89
CA SER A 31 105.90 168.60 -48.39
C SER A 31 106.71 167.57 -49.16
N THR A 32 107.59 166.84 -48.46
CA THR A 32 107.85 165.45 -48.86
C THR A 32 108.21 164.56 -47.65
N ASN A 33 107.22 164.38 -46.78
CA ASN A 33 106.77 163.08 -46.28
C ASN A 33 107.38 162.35 -45.07
N ILE A 34 108.47 162.74 -44.41
CA ILE A 34 109.06 161.82 -43.41
C ILE A 34 109.64 162.54 -42.18
N SER A 35 108.82 162.84 -41.18
CA SER A 35 109.27 162.95 -39.77
C SER A 35 108.08 163.17 -38.83
N THR A 36 108.22 162.73 -37.57
CA THR A 36 107.42 163.06 -36.37
C THR A 36 106.21 162.18 -35.99
N LEU A 37 106.49 160.98 -35.45
CA LEU A 37 105.89 160.47 -34.21
C LEU A 37 106.97 160.59 -33.11
N SER A 38 106.62 161.07 -31.93
CA SER A 38 107.53 161.29 -30.80
C SER A 38 108.07 159.96 -30.24
N LYS A 39 109.22 160.01 -29.55
CA LYS A 39 109.84 158.86 -28.85
C LYS A 39 108.82 158.09 -27.97
N GLN A 40 107.82 158.78 -27.42
CA GLN A 40 106.77 158.21 -26.58
C GLN A 40 105.72 157.40 -27.37
N GLU A 41 105.35 157.85 -28.57
CA GLU A 41 104.38 157.14 -29.43
C GLU A 41 104.98 155.87 -30.03
N PHE A 42 106.27 155.87 -30.37
CA PHE A 42 106.99 154.64 -30.75
C PHE A 42 107.04 153.62 -29.62
N ILE A 43 107.29 154.06 -28.39
CA ILE A 43 107.29 153.17 -27.22
C ILE A 43 105.89 152.58 -27.00
N ALA A 44 104.83 153.37 -27.21
CA ALA A 44 103.46 152.89 -27.10
C ALA A 44 103.11 151.82 -28.17
N GLU A 45 103.47 152.03 -29.43
CA GLU A 45 103.21 151.04 -30.50
C GLU A 45 104.05 149.77 -30.32
N ILE A 46 105.32 149.89 -29.88
CA ILE A 46 106.15 148.73 -29.50
C ILE A 46 105.48 147.93 -28.38
N ASN A 47 104.95 148.58 -27.34
CA ASN A 47 104.26 147.90 -26.25
C ASN A 47 102.97 147.23 -26.72
N LYS A 48 102.19 147.88 -27.61
CA LYS A 48 100.99 147.28 -28.21
C LYS A 48 101.34 146.04 -29.03
N LEU A 49 102.35 146.11 -29.91
CA LEU A 49 102.82 144.98 -30.69
C LEU A 49 103.35 143.84 -29.80
N ASN A 50 104.10 144.15 -28.74
CA ASN A 50 104.56 143.13 -27.78
C ASN A 50 103.40 142.47 -27.05
N ASN A 51 102.37 143.22 -26.68
CA ASN A 51 101.15 142.66 -26.09
C ASN A 51 100.40 141.77 -27.09
N GLU A 52 100.30 142.18 -28.37
CA GLU A 52 99.71 141.36 -29.43
C GLU A 52 100.52 140.09 -29.71
N ILE A 53 101.86 140.18 -29.73
CA ILE A 53 102.78 139.05 -29.85
C ILE A 53 102.56 138.09 -28.69
N SER A 54 102.59 138.59 -27.44
CA SER A 54 102.37 137.76 -26.25
C SER A 54 100.99 137.10 -26.26
N ALA A 55 99.95 137.81 -26.71
CA ALA A 55 98.61 137.24 -26.88
C ALA A 55 98.58 136.14 -27.97
N LYS A 56 99.25 136.36 -29.11
CA LYS A 56 99.37 135.36 -30.18
C LYS A 56 100.20 134.16 -29.73
N GLU A 57 101.31 134.34 -29.02
CA GLU A 57 102.11 133.26 -28.44
C GLU A 57 101.29 132.41 -27.48
N LYS A 58 100.50 133.06 -26.61
CA LYS A 58 99.56 132.36 -25.72
C LYS A 58 98.48 131.60 -26.50
N ALA A 59 97.94 132.18 -27.57
CA ALA A 59 96.99 131.51 -28.46
C ALA A 59 97.61 130.31 -29.19
N THR A 60 98.84 130.44 -29.72
CA THR A 60 99.60 129.36 -30.34
C THR A 60 99.90 128.24 -29.34
N ALA A 61 100.28 128.58 -28.11
CA ALA A 61 100.46 127.60 -27.04
C ALA A 61 99.14 126.88 -26.72
N GLY A 62 98.01 127.60 -26.67
CA GLY A 62 96.68 127.02 -26.50
C GLY A 62 96.28 126.07 -27.63
N LEU A 63 96.44 126.49 -28.88
CA LEU A 63 96.20 125.66 -30.07
C LEU A 63 97.11 124.43 -30.11
N ASN A 64 98.39 124.56 -29.72
CA ASN A 64 99.31 123.42 -29.62
C ASN A 64 98.85 122.41 -28.57
N ASN A 65 98.34 122.87 -27.43
CA ASN A 65 97.78 121.99 -26.41
C ASN A 65 96.51 121.29 -26.90
N GLN A 66 95.62 121.99 -27.61
CA GLN A 66 94.44 121.39 -28.25
C GLN A 66 94.81 120.38 -29.34
N LEU A 67 95.84 120.68 -30.16
CA LEU A 67 96.35 119.78 -31.18
C LEU A 67 96.91 118.50 -30.53
N LYS A 68 97.68 118.62 -29.45
CA LYS A 68 98.15 117.48 -28.67
C LYS A 68 97.00 116.66 -28.09
N GLU A 69 95.96 117.32 -27.57
CA GLU A 69 94.77 116.63 -27.05
C GLU A 69 94.01 115.89 -28.16
N LEU A 70 93.81 116.53 -29.31
CA LEU A 70 93.18 115.91 -30.48
C LEU A 70 94.01 114.75 -31.03
N GLN A 71 95.33 114.89 -31.08
CA GLN A 71 96.24 113.79 -31.43
C GLN A 71 96.09 112.61 -30.47
N GLY A 72 95.97 112.88 -29.16
CA GLY A 72 95.67 111.86 -28.16
C GLY A 72 94.33 111.17 -28.39
N LYS A 73 93.26 111.93 -28.67
CA LYS A 73 91.93 111.39 -28.98
C LYS A 73 91.92 110.57 -30.28
N VAL A 74 92.65 111.00 -31.31
CA VAL A 74 92.79 110.26 -32.58
C VAL A 74 93.53 108.94 -32.33
N ALA A 75 94.62 108.96 -31.55
CA ALA A 75 95.34 107.74 -31.19
C ALA A 75 94.45 106.76 -30.40
N GLN A 76 93.66 107.27 -29.45
CA GLN A 76 92.68 106.45 -28.71
C GLN A 76 91.59 105.88 -29.61
N ALA A 77 91.03 106.67 -30.53
CA ALA A 77 90.02 106.21 -31.48
C ALA A 77 90.58 105.16 -32.45
N GLN A 78 91.85 105.30 -32.86
CA GLN A 78 92.55 104.30 -33.68
C GLN A 78 92.71 102.98 -32.93
N GLN A 79 93.10 103.03 -31.64
CA GLN A 79 93.19 101.85 -30.80
C GLN A 79 91.83 101.17 -30.61
N GLU A 80 90.77 101.93 -30.35
CA GLU A 80 89.42 101.38 -30.19
C GLU A 80 88.88 100.79 -31.51
N LEU A 81 89.13 101.43 -32.65
CA LEU A 81 88.77 100.89 -33.97
C LEU A 81 89.49 99.57 -34.26
N GLN A 82 90.77 99.47 -33.89
CA GLN A 82 91.55 98.25 -34.02
C GLN A 82 90.99 97.13 -33.14
N LYS A 83 90.60 97.46 -31.90
CA LYS A 83 89.94 96.53 -30.98
C LYS A 83 88.58 96.07 -31.51
N GLN A 84 87.73 96.98 -31.98
CA GLN A 84 86.42 96.65 -32.56
C GLN A 84 86.56 95.81 -33.84
N THR A 85 87.60 96.05 -34.64
CA THR A 85 87.91 95.22 -35.82
C THR A 85 88.24 93.79 -35.39
N SER A 86 89.08 93.64 -34.36
CA SER A 86 89.42 92.34 -33.78
C SER A 86 88.19 91.61 -33.20
N ASP A 87 87.32 92.33 -32.49
CA ASP A 87 86.08 91.77 -31.92
C ASP A 87 85.12 91.30 -33.03
N ARG A 88 85.00 92.08 -34.11
CA ARG A 88 84.20 91.72 -35.29
C ARG A 88 84.74 90.47 -35.97
N ASP A 89 86.05 90.36 -36.13
CA ASP A 89 86.67 89.18 -36.74
C ASP A 89 86.47 87.93 -35.85
N ALA A 90 86.58 88.07 -34.52
CA ALA A 90 86.28 87.00 -33.59
C ALA A 90 84.82 86.53 -33.63
N LEU A 91 83.86 87.46 -33.73
CA LEU A 91 82.44 87.14 -33.90
C LEU A 91 82.16 86.45 -35.22
N ASN A 92 82.78 86.90 -36.31
CA ASN A 92 82.62 86.29 -37.63
C ASN A 92 83.12 84.85 -37.64
N ASN A 93 84.25 84.57 -36.99
CA ASN A 93 84.79 83.22 -36.83
C ASN A 93 83.84 82.33 -36.00
N ARG A 94 83.24 82.85 -34.92
CA ARG A 94 82.23 82.13 -34.13
C ARG A 94 80.97 81.81 -34.93
N LEU A 95 80.51 82.76 -35.76
CA LEU A 95 79.35 82.55 -36.63
C LEU A 95 79.61 81.46 -37.68
N GLN A 96 80.81 81.46 -38.28
CA GLN A 96 81.22 80.39 -39.20
C GLN A 96 81.26 79.03 -38.52
N ALA A 97 81.81 78.95 -37.30
CA ALA A 97 81.83 77.70 -36.53
C ALA A 97 80.42 77.20 -36.20
N SER A 98 79.52 78.08 -35.76
CA SER A 98 78.13 77.72 -35.47
C SER A 98 77.35 77.27 -36.71
N ASN A 99 77.60 77.90 -37.87
CA ASN A 99 77.01 77.46 -39.13
C ASN A 99 77.52 76.08 -39.56
N ALA A 100 78.80 75.78 -39.34
CA ALA A 100 79.34 74.45 -39.59
C ALA A 100 78.72 73.39 -38.67
N GLU A 101 78.53 73.71 -37.38
CA GLU A 101 77.87 72.82 -36.42
C GLU A 101 76.40 72.56 -36.80
N LYS A 102 75.68 73.61 -37.21
CA LYS A 102 74.30 73.47 -37.71
C LYS A 102 74.23 72.51 -38.90
N ALA A 103 75.17 72.62 -39.85
CA ALA A 103 75.21 71.72 -41.00
C ALA A 103 75.49 70.25 -40.58
N ASP A 104 76.35 70.01 -39.59
CA ASP A 104 76.58 68.66 -39.04
C ASP A 104 75.31 68.09 -38.39
N LEU A 105 74.60 68.90 -37.60
CA LEU A 105 73.35 68.50 -36.95
C LEU A 105 72.25 68.18 -37.98
N GLU A 106 72.09 68.99 -39.02
CA GLU A 106 71.15 68.72 -40.11
C GLU A 106 71.47 67.40 -40.83
N ALA A 107 72.75 67.11 -41.06
CA ALA A 107 73.18 65.84 -41.63
C ALA A 107 72.86 64.64 -40.71
N LYS A 108 73.08 64.78 -39.39
CA LYS A 108 72.73 63.77 -38.38
C LYS A 108 71.24 63.48 -38.33
N ILE A 109 70.39 64.52 -38.33
CA ILE A 109 68.93 64.36 -38.34
C ILE A 109 68.49 63.59 -39.58
N LYS A 110 69.05 63.92 -40.75
CA LYS A 110 68.75 63.20 -41.99
C LYS A 110 69.14 61.73 -41.93
N SER A 111 70.30 61.43 -41.34
CA SER A 111 70.76 60.04 -41.12
C SER A 111 69.86 59.28 -40.16
N LEU A 112 69.49 59.87 -39.02
CA LEU A 112 68.61 59.25 -38.04
C LEU A 112 67.21 58.99 -38.61
N ASN A 113 66.66 59.93 -39.38
CA ASN A 113 65.37 59.72 -40.06
C ASN A 113 65.44 58.56 -41.06
N ALA A 114 66.55 58.42 -41.79
CA ALA A 114 66.75 57.26 -42.67
C ALA A 114 66.84 55.95 -41.87
N GLN A 115 67.52 55.95 -40.72
CA GLN A 115 67.59 54.78 -39.83
C GLN A 115 66.22 54.42 -39.25
N VAL A 116 65.41 55.41 -38.84
CA VAL A 116 64.04 55.16 -38.37
C VAL A 116 63.17 54.56 -39.47
N ALA A 117 63.25 55.08 -40.70
CA ALA A 117 62.52 54.53 -41.84
C ALA A 117 62.96 53.10 -42.18
N ASP A 118 64.27 52.81 -42.08
CA ASP A 118 64.80 51.46 -42.28
C ASP A 118 64.37 50.50 -41.15
N LEU A 119 64.40 50.95 -39.89
CA LEU A 119 63.89 50.19 -38.74
C LEU A 119 62.38 49.95 -38.83
N GLN A 120 61.60 50.92 -39.33
CA GLN A 120 60.17 50.75 -39.61
C GLN A 120 59.92 49.74 -40.73
N LYS A 121 60.77 49.69 -41.76
CA LYS A 121 60.72 48.64 -42.79
C LYS A 121 61.20 47.27 -42.28
N LYS A 122 62.13 47.25 -41.33
CA LYS A 122 62.63 46.06 -40.64
C LYS A 122 61.75 45.62 -39.47
N ALA A 123 60.68 46.34 -39.13
CA ALA A 123 59.65 45.85 -38.22
C ALA A 123 59.14 44.54 -38.82
N ASP A 124 59.54 43.43 -38.19
CA ASP A 124 59.61 42.13 -38.83
C ASP A 124 58.20 41.69 -39.27
N PRO A 125 57.95 41.40 -40.56
CA PRO A 125 56.67 40.84 -41.00
C PRO A 125 56.28 39.59 -40.22
N ASN A 126 57.26 38.86 -39.65
CA ASN A 126 57.00 37.74 -38.75
C ASN A 126 56.30 38.17 -37.46
N VAL A 127 56.56 39.35 -36.89
CA VAL A 127 55.89 39.84 -35.68
C VAL A 127 54.42 40.15 -35.95
N VAL A 128 54.11 40.77 -37.09
CA VAL A 128 52.72 41.05 -37.49
C VAL A 128 51.96 39.74 -37.74
N GLU A 129 52.61 38.76 -38.38
CA GLU A 129 52.01 37.45 -38.62
C GLU A 129 51.81 36.66 -37.31
N LEU A 130 52.77 36.70 -36.39
CA LEU A 130 52.66 36.10 -35.06
C LEU A 130 51.52 36.71 -34.24
N LEU A 131 51.29 38.03 -34.34
CA LEU A 131 50.14 38.66 -33.68
C LEU A 131 48.81 38.19 -34.27
N LYS A 132 48.69 38.06 -35.60
CA LYS A 132 47.50 37.49 -36.22
C LYS A 132 47.27 36.04 -35.82
N GLN A 133 48.33 35.23 -35.75
CA GLN A 133 48.26 33.84 -35.31
C GLN A 133 47.84 33.74 -33.85
N LYS A 134 48.38 34.60 -32.98
CA LYS A 134 47.95 34.72 -31.58
C LYS A 134 46.46 35.04 -31.48
N ASP A 135 45.98 36.05 -32.19
CA ASP A 135 44.58 36.48 -32.11
C ASP A 135 43.64 35.38 -32.67
N ALA A 136 44.06 34.69 -33.73
CA ALA A 136 43.33 33.52 -34.26
C ALA A 136 43.30 32.37 -33.23
N ALA A 137 44.41 32.10 -32.56
CA ALA A 137 44.49 31.08 -31.52
C ALA A 137 43.63 31.45 -30.29
N GLU A 138 43.60 32.72 -29.89
CA GLU A 138 42.73 33.21 -28.81
C GLU A 138 41.25 33.09 -29.18
N ALA A 139 40.88 33.38 -30.43
CA ALA A 139 39.52 33.18 -30.91
C ALA A 139 39.11 31.70 -30.93
N GLU A 140 39.99 30.81 -31.37
CA GLU A 140 39.75 29.36 -31.31
C GLU A 140 39.67 28.85 -29.88
N LEU A 141 40.54 29.31 -28.98
CA LEU A 141 40.50 28.97 -27.56
C LEU A 141 39.16 29.40 -26.93
N ALA A 142 38.65 30.59 -27.28
CA ALA A 142 37.35 31.05 -26.82
C ALA A 142 36.20 30.15 -27.31
N LYS A 143 36.23 29.71 -28.57
CA LYS A 143 35.24 28.76 -29.12
C LYS A 143 35.32 27.40 -28.42
N VAL A 144 36.52 26.88 -28.22
CA VAL A 144 36.74 25.60 -27.52
C VAL A 144 36.21 25.69 -26.09
N ASN A 145 36.52 26.75 -25.35
CA ASN A 145 36.00 26.96 -24.00
C ASN A 145 34.46 27.06 -23.97
N ALA A 146 33.85 27.76 -24.93
CA ALA A 146 32.40 27.80 -25.05
C ALA A 146 31.80 26.41 -25.31
N ASN A 147 32.44 25.60 -26.16
CA ASN A 147 32.01 24.24 -26.44
C ASN A 147 32.15 23.32 -25.22
N VAL A 148 33.28 23.39 -24.49
CA VAL A 148 33.49 22.66 -23.24
C VAL A 148 32.43 23.02 -22.20
N ASN A 149 32.10 24.30 -22.05
CA ASN A 149 31.04 24.74 -21.14
C ASN A 149 29.66 24.20 -21.53
N ASN A 150 29.35 24.18 -22.84
CA ASN A 150 28.10 23.60 -23.34
C ASN A 150 28.05 22.08 -23.08
N GLN A 151 29.10 21.35 -23.43
CA GLN A 151 29.21 19.91 -23.18
C GLN A 151 29.13 19.58 -21.67
N THR A 152 29.77 20.37 -20.82
CA THR A 152 29.67 20.24 -19.35
C THR A 152 28.23 20.42 -18.88
N THR A 153 27.53 21.41 -19.41
CA THR A 153 26.10 21.64 -19.10
C THR A 153 25.23 20.46 -19.55
N GLN A 154 25.49 19.89 -20.73
CA GLN A 154 24.78 18.71 -21.22
C GLN A 154 25.06 17.47 -20.37
N LEU A 155 26.32 17.24 -19.97
CA LEU A 155 26.69 16.13 -19.07
C LEU A 155 25.98 16.25 -17.72
N ASN A 156 25.92 17.46 -17.14
CA ASN A 156 25.20 17.68 -15.89
C ASN A 156 23.70 17.36 -16.02
N LYS A 157 23.06 17.76 -17.12
CA LYS A 157 21.65 17.43 -17.39
C LYS A 157 21.44 15.92 -17.55
N LEU A 158 22.30 15.24 -18.31
CA LEU A 158 22.24 13.79 -18.48
C LEU A 158 22.47 13.06 -17.16
N SER A 159 23.41 13.51 -16.34
CA SER A 159 23.68 12.94 -15.02
C SER A 159 22.45 13.03 -14.10
N GLU A 160 21.75 14.16 -14.11
CA GLU A 160 20.51 14.32 -13.34
C GLU A 160 19.39 13.42 -13.87
N GLN A 161 19.23 13.30 -15.20
CA GLN A 161 18.27 12.37 -15.81
C GLN A 161 18.56 10.91 -15.48
N ILE A 162 19.83 10.50 -15.44
CA ILE A 162 20.25 9.17 -15.01
C ILE A 162 19.85 8.95 -13.55
N LYS A 163 20.15 9.90 -12.66
CA LYS A 163 19.79 9.80 -11.25
C LYS A 163 18.29 9.65 -11.02
N GLN A 164 17.48 10.41 -11.75
CA GLN A 164 16.01 10.29 -11.73
C GLN A 164 15.54 8.93 -12.25
N SER A 165 16.11 8.47 -13.36
CA SER A 165 15.78 7.15 -13.95
C SER A 165 16.15 6.00 -13.02
N THR A 166 17.34 6.04 -12.41
CA THR A 166 17.78 5.08 -11.40
C THR A 166 16.83 5.04 -10.21
N SER A 167 16.43 6.21 -9.69
CA SER A 167 15.49 6.31 -8.58
C SER A 167 14.13 5.68 -8.94
N LYS A 168 13.65 5.89 -10.17
CA LYS A 168 12.40 5.30 -10.67
C LYS A 168 12.51 3.78 -10.83
N VAL A 169 13.65 3.27 -11.30
CA VAL A 169 13.90 1.82 -11.38
C VAL A 169 13.87 1.18 -10.00
N GLU A 170 14.50 1.78 -8.99
CA GLU A 170 14.49 1.25 -7.62
C GLU A 170 13.09 1.31 -6.99
N GLN A 171 12.31 2.35 -7.25
CA GLN A 171 10.90 2.41 -6.84
C GLN A 171 10.07 1.30 -7.49
N LEU A 172 10.25 1.05 -8.78
CA LEU A 172 9.54 -0.03 -9.49
C LEU A 172 9.94 -1.40 -8.96
N LYS A 173 11.25 -1.66 -8.73
CA LYS A 173 11.72 -2.91 -8.10
C LYS A 173 11.09 -3.12 -6.72
N ALA A 174 10.99 -2.07 -5.91
CA ALA A 174 10.36 -2.13 -4.60
C ALA A 174 8.86 -2.46 -4.67
N GLN A 175 8.18 -2.09 -5.75
CA GLN A 175 6.76 -2.42 -5.98
C GLN A 175 6.52 -3.84 -6.51
N VAL A 176 7.48 -4.43 -7.22
CA VAL A 176 7.36 -5.80 -7.77
C VAL A 176 7.16 -6.84 -6.67
N LYS A 177 7.96 -6.81 -5.61
CA LYS A 177 7.92 -7.84 -4.55
C LYS A 177 6.57 -7.92 -3.81
N PRO A 178 5.93 -6.79 -3.41
CA PRO A 178 4.56 -6.80 -2.90
C PRO A 178 3.54 -7.39 -3.87
N LEU A 179 3.65 -7.07 -5.17
CA LEU A 179 2.75 -7.60 -6.19
C LEU A 179 2.92 -9.12 -6.38
N GLU A 180 4.15 -9.62 -6.37
CA GLU A 180 4.45 -11.07 -6.40
C GLU A 180 3.81 -11.79 -5.20
N ASN A 181 3.92 -11.20 -3.99
CA ASN A 181 3.27 -11.74 -2.80
C ASN A 181 1.75 -11.74 -2.92
N GLN A 182 1.17 -10.66 -3.48
CA GLN A 182 -0.27 -10.58 -3.71
C GLN A 182 -0.75 -11.64 -4.71
N VAL A 183 -0.03 -11.86 -5.81
CA VAL A 183 -0.32 -12.92 -6.79
C VAL A 183 -0.23 -14.30 -6.13
N SER A 184 0.80 -14.55 -5.32
CA SER A 184 0.95 -15.81 -4.58
C SER A 184 -0.23 -16.05 -3.63
N GLY A 185 -0.63 -15.04 -2.86
CA GLY A 185 -1.78 -15.12 -1.96
C GLY A 185 -3.10 -15.38 -2.69
N LEU A 186 -3.33 -14.71 -3.83
CA LEU A 186 -4.49 -14.95 -4.68
C LEU A 186 -4.51 -16.38 -5.23
N ASN A 187 -3.37 -16.92 -5.66
CA ASN A 187 -3.28 -18.31 -6.12
C ASN A 187 -3.62 -19.32 -5.02
N THR A 188 -3.20 -19.07 -3.78
CA THR A 188 -3.62 -19.91 -2.63
C THR A 188 -5.13 -19.85 -2.42
N GLN A 189 -5.74 -18.66 -2.49
CA GLN A 189 -7.20 -18.51 -2.35
C GLN A 189 -7.97 -19.23 -3.46
N VAL A 190 -7.51 -19.14 -4.71
CA VAL A 190 -8.11 -19.87 -5.85
C VAL A 190 -8.07 -21.38 -5.60
N LYS A 191 -6.94 -21.92 -5.13
CA LYS A 191 -6.82 -23.35 -4.82
C LYS A 191 -7.78 -23.78 -3.71
N GLN A 192 -7.90 -22.99 -2.63
CA GLN A 192 -8.86 -23.26 -1.55
C GLN A 192 -10.32 -23.24 -2.05
N GLN A 193 -10.66 -22.35 -2.98
CA GLN A 193 -12.00 -22.32 -3.57
C GLN A 193 -12.26 -23.55 -4.47
N GLN A 194 -11.26 -24.00 -5.23
CA GLN A 194 -11.36 -25.22 -6.05
C GLN A 194 -11.59 -26.46 -5.18
N ASP A 195 -10.88 -26.59 -4.05
CA ASP A 195 -11.04 -27.70 -3.12
C ASP A 195 -12.46 -27.72 -2.51
N LYS A 196 -12.98 -26.55 -2.11
CA LYS A 196 -14.37 -26.41 -1.63
C LYS A 196 -15.40 -26.82 -2.69
N LEU A 197 -15.18 -26.44 -3.95
CA LEU A 197 -16.08 -26.81 -5.05
C LEU A 197 -16.11 -28.33 -5.28
N ALA A 198 -14.96 -28.98 -5.18
CA ALA A 198 -14.86 -30.44 -5.29
C ALA A 198 -15.61 -31.14 -4.15
N GLN A 199 -15.47 -30.64 -2.91
CA GLN A 199 -16.21 -31.14 -1.75
C GLN A 199 -17.73 -31.01 -1.94
N ILE A 200 -18.22 -29.82 -2.33
CA ILE A 200 -19.66 -29.58 -2.56
C ILE A 200 -20.20 -30.50 -3.66
N THR A 201 -19.40 -30.78 -4.69
CA THR A 201 -19.78 -31.67 -5.79
C THR A 201 -19.91 -33.12 -5.31
N ALA A 202 -19.00 -33.59 -4.45
CA ALA A 202 -19.10 -34.90 -3.81
C ALA A 202 -20.34 -35.00 -2.92
N GLU A 203 -20.60 -33.98 -2.09
CA GLU A 203 -21.80 -33.92 -1.23
C GLU A 203 -23.10 -33.93 -2.04
N ARG A 204 -23.18 -33.16 -3.14
CA ARG A 204 -24.34 -33.21 -4.06
C ARG A 204 -24.56 -34.59 -4.63
N LYS A 205 -23.49 -35.31 -5.02
CA LYS A 205 -23.60 -36.68 -5.53
C LYS A 205 -24.21 -37.60 -4.47
N THR A 206 -23.73 -37.54 -3.23
CA THR A 206 -24.28 -38.33 -2.12
C THR A 206 -25.76 -38.02 -1.86
N VAL A 207 -26.16 -36.74 -1.91
CA VAL A 207 -27.57 -36.36 -1.75
C VAL A 207 -28.42 -36.90 -2.91
N ALA A 208 -27.94 -36.82 -4.15
CA ALA A 208 -28.64 -37.36 -5.31
C ALA A 208 -28.86 -38.87 -5.18
N ASP A 209 -27.86 -39.62 -4.70
CA ASP A 209 -27.97 -41.05 -4.44
C ASP A 209 -29.04 -41.36 -3.38
N LYS A 210 -29.08 -40.59 -2.29
CA LYS A 210 -30.12 -40.72 -1.24
C LYS A 210 -31.53 -40.42 -1.75
N ILE A 211 -31.68 -39.42 -2.62
CA ILE A 211 -32.99 -39.10 -3.25
C ILE A 211 -33.45 -40.26 -4.13
N ALA A 212 -32.54 -40.83 -4.93
CA ALA A 212 -32.86 -41.98 -5.77
C ALA A 212 -33.30 -43.19 -4.93
N GLU A 213 -32.65 -43.44 -3.79
CA GLU A 213 -33.04 -44.48 -2.85
C GLU A 213 -34.42 -44.22 -2.24
N HIS A 214 -34.69 -42.99 -1.77
CA HIS A 214 -35.99 -42.61 -1.23
C HIS A 214 -37.12 -42.82 -2.24
N ASN A 215 -36.92 -42.44 -3.51
CA ASN A 215 -37.92 -42.61 -4.55
C ASN A 215 -38.25 -44.09 -4.81
N LYS A 216 -37.24 -44.96 -4.84
CA LYS A 216 -37.45 -46.41 -4.93
C LYS A 216 -38.26 -46.96 -3.74
N ASN A 217 -38.01 -46.46 -2.54
CA ASN A 217 -38.77 -46.86 -1.36
C ASN A 217 -40.24 -46.40 -1.44
N GLN A 218 -40.52 -45.20 -1.95
CA GLN A 218 -41.89 -44.72 -2.15
C GLN A 218 -42.67 -45.59 -3.15
N GLU A 219 -42.05 -46.02 -4.25
CA GLU A 219 -42.67 -46.93 -5.23
C GLU A 219 -43.01 -48.30 -4.62
N TRP A 220 -42.16 -48.82 -3.73
CA TRP A 220 -42.42 -50.07 -3.02
C TRP A 220 -43.63 -49.97 -2.08
N VAL A 221 -43.74 -48.89 -1.31
CA VAL A 221 -44.88 -48.64 -0.40
C VAL A 221 -46.20 -48.61 -1.16
N GLN A 222 -46.25 -47.94 -2.31
CA GLN A 222 -47.46 -47.87 -3.14
C GLN A 222 -47.90 -49.24 -3.67
N LYS A 223 -46.95 -50.13 -3.98
CA LYS A 223 -47.22 -51.40 -4.63
C LYS A 223 -47.56 -52.55 -3.67
N TYR A 224 -47.09 -52.51 -2.42
CA TYR A 224 -47.10 -53.69 -1.53
C TYR A 224 -47.71 -53.50 -0.14
N GLU A 225 -48.19 -52.30 0.23
CA GLU A 225 -48.71 -52.05 1.59
C GLU A 225 -50.10 -51.42 1.67
N LEU A 226 -50.72 -51.04 0.55
CA LEU A 226 -52.09 -50.52 0.54
C LEU A 226 -53.08 -51.69 0.44
N ASP A 227 -54.07 -51.73 1.32
CA ASP A 227 -55.23 -52.60 1.14
C ASP A 227 -56.22 -52.04 0.11
N SER A 228 -57.36 -52.70 -0.07
CA SER A 228 -58.37 -52.31 -1.08
C SER A 228 -58.93 -50.90 -0.89
N ASP A 229 -58.79 -50.31 0.31
CA ASP A 229 -59.29 -48.97 0.62
C ASP A 229 -58.16 -47.92 0.64
N GLY A 230 -56.94 -48.29 0.21
CA GLY A 230 -55.80 -47.39 0.20
C GLY A 230 -55.22 -47.14 1.60
N VAL A 231 -55.49 -48.02 2.56
CA VAL A 231 -54.94 -47.91 3.92
C VAL A 231 -53.70 -48.77 4.07
N ARG A 232 -52.66 -48.21 4.70
CA ARG A 232 -51.42 -48.93 5.01
C ARG A 232 -51.68 -49.92 6.14
N TRP A 233 -51.70 -51.22 5.86
CA TRP A 233 -52.19 -52.25 6.80
C TRP A 233 -51.34 -52.44 8.06
N ARG A 234 -50.13 -51.88 8.09
CA ARG A 234 -49.20 -51.92 9.25
C ARG A 234 -49.29 -50.69 10.13
N ASP A 235 -49.89 -49.60 9.66
CA ASP A 235 -50.01 -48.39 10.46
C ASP A 235 -50.95 -48.68 11.65
N ILE A 236 -50.45 -48.49 12.87
CA ILE A 236 -51.23 -48.76 14.07
C ILE A 236 -51.92 -47.46 14.47
N HIS A 237 -53.24 -47.48 14.33
CA HIS A 237 -54.10 -46.37 14.70
C HIS A 237 -54.67 -46.59 16.10
N PHE A 238 -54.48 -45.60 16.95
CA PHE A 238 -55.01 -45.57 18.30
C PHE A 238 -56.29 -44.72 18.27
N SER A 239 -57.45 -45.34 18.06
CA SER A 239 -58.74 -44.64 18.07
C SER A 239 -59.31 -44.57 19.49
N GLY A 240 -59.98 -43.45 19.81
CA GLY A 240 -60.50 -43.07 21.14
C GLY A 240 -61.54 -44.02 21.77
N SER A 241 -61.84 -45.16 21.17
CA SER A 241 -62.81 -46.14 21.66
C SER A 241 -62.16 -47.01 22.72
N TYR A 242 -62.70 -46.99 23.94
CA TYR A 242 -62.23 -47.84 25.02
C TYR A 242 -62.29 -49.32 24.60
N ASN A 243 -61.12 -49.94 24.51
CA ASN A 243 -60.82 -51.38 24.45
C ASN A 243 -60.32 -51.98 23.12
N GLU A 244 -60.29 -51.27 22.00
CA GLU A 244 -59.77 -51.85 20.76
C GLU A 244 -58.96 -50.82 19.98
N GLY A 245 -57.66 -51.08 19.80
CA GLY A 245 -56.95 -50.43 18.70
C GLY A 245 -57.63 -50.87 17.41
N GLU A 246 -58.03 -49.92 16.57
CA GLU A 246 -58.65 -50.24 15.29
C GLU A 246 -57.57 -50.22 14.22
N SER A 247 -57.34 -51.37 13.58
CA SER A 247 -56.72 -51.34 12.26
C SER A 247 -57.69 -50.64 11.31
N LYS A 248 -57.24 -49.56 10.67
CA LYS A 248 -58.01 -48.99 9.54
C LYS A 248 -58.02 -49.91 8.32
N SER A 249 -57.18 -50.95 8.31
CA SER A 249 -57.16 -51.94 7.24
C SER A 249 -58.16 -53.06 7.49
N LYS A 250 -58.91 -53.43 6.44
CA LYS A 250 -59.83 -54.58 6.42
C LYS A 250 -59.11 -55.93 6.53
N THR A 251 -57.80 -55.95 6.27
CA THR A 251 -56.99 -57.18 6.25
C THR A 251 -56.21 -57.40 7.54
N ALA A 252 -56.12 -56.38 8.40
CA ALA A 252 -55.38 -56.45 9.64
C ALA A 252 -56.29 -56.26 10.86
N ALA A 253 -56.01 -56.98 11.94
CA ALA A 253 -56.63 -56.78 13.24
C ALA A 253 -55.55 -56.33 14.23
N VAL A 254 -55.84 -55.28 15.01
CA VAL A 254 -55.02 -54.92 16.17
C VAL A 254 -55.62 -55.63 17.37
N LEU A 255 -54.91 -56.64 17.88
CA LEU A 255 -55.32 -57.29 19.11
C LEU A 255 -54.78 -56.47 20.28
N GLY A 256 -55.67 -55.66 20.88
CA GLY A 256 -55.44 -54.98 22.14
C GLY A 256 -55.42 -56.01 23.27
N LEU A 257 -54.29 -56.66 23.51
CA LEU A 257 -54.21 -57.78 24.45
C LEU A 257 -53.95 -57.32 25.90
N GLY A 258 -54.25 -56.08 26.27
CA GLY A 258 -54.25 -55.65 27.67
C GLY A 258 -54.32 -54.14 27.83
N SER A 259 -55.45 -53.67 28.37
CA SER A 259 -55.79 -52.30 28.77
C SER A 259 -56.04 -51.24 27.67
N PRO A 260 -57.09 -50.41 27.82
CA PRO A 260 -57.48 -49.33 26.89
C PRO A 260 -56.50 -48.14 26.80
N ALA A 261 -55.38 -48.20 27.53
CA ALA A 261 -54.58 -47.01 27.82
C ALA A 261 -53.36 -46.79 26.88
N LEU A 262 -53.24 -47.58 25.80
CA LEU A 262 -52.42 -47.19 24.63
C LEU A 262 -53.02 -46.06 23.81
N VAL A 263 -54.33 -45.85 23.95
CA VAL A 263 -55.08 -44.89 23.13
C VAL A 263 -54.68 -43.45 23.46
N LYS A 264 -54.18 -43.24 24.67
CA LYS A 264 -53.84 -41.93 25.19
C LYS A 264 -52.51 -41.94 25.93
N HIS A 265 -51.81 -40.82 25.89
CA HIS A 265 -50.65 -40.52 26.71
C HIS A 265 -50.86 -39.19 27.41
N PHE A 266 -50.12 -38.94 28.48
CA PHE A 266 -50.16 -37.65 29.15
C PHE A 266 -49.03 -36.76 28.67
N GLU A 267 -49.35 -35.52 28.38
CA GLU A 267 -48.40 -34.45 28.09
C GLU A 267 -48.51 -33.35 29.13
N ILE A 268 -47.40 -32.68 29.40
CA ILE A 268 -47.41 -31.45 30.18
C ILE A 268 -47.56 -30.31 29.19
N ILE A 269 -48.66 -29.57 29.29
CA ILE A 269 -48.93 -28.37 28.49
C ILE A 269 -49.04 -27.16 29.40
N THR A 270 -48.88 -25.99 28.80
CA THR A 270 -49.07 -24.71 29.50
C THR A 270 -50.51 -24.25 29.27
N ASP A 271 -51.25 -23.96 30.35
CA ASP A 271 -52.59 -23.41 30.25
C ASP A 271 -52.60 -21.91 29.87
N GLU A 272 -53.79 -21.32 29.68
CA GLU A 272 -53.97 -19.90 29.33
C GLU A 272 -53.39 -18.92 30.37
N LEU A 273 -53.04 -19.40 31.58
CA LEU A 273 -52.47 -18.64 32.68
C LEU A 273 -50.98 -18.95 32.90
N GLU A 274 -50.32 -19.55 31.92
CA GLU A 274 -48.91 -19.96 31.96
C GLU A 274 -48.57 -21.05 33.00
N ARG A 275 -49.57 -21.79 33.51
CA ARG A 275 -49.35 -22.87 34.48
C ARG A 275 -49.14 -24.20 33.76
N LYS A 276 -48.19 -25.00 34.24
CA LYS A 276 -48.01 -26.38 33.79
C LYS A 276 -49.18 -27.24 34.27
N VAL A 277 -49.90 -27.86 33.35
CA VAL A 277 -50.99 -28.79 33.64
C VAL A 277 -50.78 -30.12 32.92
N LEU A 278 -51.18 -31.20 33.57
CA LEU A 278 -51.21 -32.53 32.96
C LEU A 278 -52.42 -32.61 32.02
N SER A 279 -52.18 -32.95 30.76
CA SER A 279 -53.22 -33.09 29.75
C SER A 279 -53.18 -34.47 29.12
N GLU A 280 -54.34 -35.12 29.07
CA GLU A 280 -54.51 -36.41 28.42
C GLU A 280 -54.68 -36.21 26.91
N GLN A 281 -53.84 -36.86 26.11
CA GLN A 281 -53.72 -36.66 24.67
C GLN A 281 -53.84 -37.99 23.94
N ASN A 282 -54.40 -37.99 22.73
CA ASN A 282 -54.45 -39.22 21.93
C ASN A 282 -53.06 -39.60 21.42
N THR A 283 -52.71 -40.88 21.51
CA THR A 283 -51.45 -41.39 20.99
C THR A 283 -51.41 -41.24 19.46
N PRO A 284 -50.37 -40.62 18.90
CA PRO A 284 -50.24 -40.47 17.45
C PRO A 284 -50.24 -41.83 16.74
N THR A 285 -50.76 -41.86 15.50
CA THR A 285 -50.67 -43.06 14.65
C THR A 285 -49.21 -43.42 14.44
N LEU A 286 -48.88 -44.69 14.64
CA LEU A 286 -47.53 -45.19 14.42
C LEU A 286 -47.44 -45.72 12.98
N PRO A 287 -46.68 -45.05 12.08
CA PRO A 287 -46.65 -45.42 10.67
C PRO A 287 -45.69 -46.59 10.43
N LEU A 288 -45.96 -47.77 11.00
CA LEU A 288 -45.03 -48.91 10.92
C LEU A 288 -44.78 -49.37 9.48
N SER A 289 -45.65 -49.03 8.54
CA SER A 289 -45.48 -49.39 7.13
C SER A 289 -44.21 -48.75 6.50
N GLN A 290 -43.70 -47.64 7.04
CA GLN A 290 -42.45 -47.07 6.52
C GLN A 290 -41.21 -47.94 6.81
N TYR A 291 -41.36 -49.00 7.61
CA TYR A 291 -40.29 -49.93 7.96
C TYR A 291 -40.49 -51.29 7.27
N LYS A 292 -39.57 -51.64 6.38
CA LYS A 292 -39.55 -52.92 5.69
C LYS A 292 -39.62 -54.09 6.69
N PRO A 293 -40.40 -55.16 6.42
CA PRO A 293 -40.40 -56.35 7.26
C PRO A 293 -39.00 -56.96 7.37
N ASP A 294 -38.61 -57.22 8.61
CA ASP A 294 -37.36 -57.85 9.02
C ASP A 294 -37.60 -58.49 10.41
N PRO A 295 -37.93 -59.80 10.47
CA PRO A 295 -38.34 -60.46 11.71
C PRO A 295 -37.20 -60.57 12.74
N ASP A 296 -35.94 -60.41 12.31
CA ASP A 296 -34.76 -60.49 13.17
C ASP A 296 -34.33 -59.10 13.71
N LYS A 297 -35.01 -58.03 13.27
CA LYS A 297 -34.67 -56.66 13.64
C LYS A 297 -35.70 -56.04 14.57
N VAL A 298 -35.24 -55.74 15.78
CA VAL A 298 -35.97 -54.85 16.72
C VAL A 298 -35.69 -53.40 16.31
N ASN A 299 -36.74 -52.68 15.94
CA ASN A 299 -36.68 -51.26 15.62
C ASN A 299 -37.06 -50.43 16.85
N GLU A 300 -36.44 -49.27 17.00
CA GLU A 300 -36.74 -48.28 18.02
C GLU A 300 -37.14 -46.97 17.35
N VAL A 301 -38.28 -46.42 17.77
CA VAL A 301 -38.81 -45.17 17.21
C VAL A 301 -39.29 -44.26 18.33
N LEU A 302 -38.91 -42.99 18.25
CA LEU A 302 -39.49 -41.94 19.08
C LEU A 302 -40.77 -41.43 18.42
N ILE A 303 -41.81 -41.32 19.23
CA ILE A 303 -43.09 -40.77 18.82
C ILE A 303 -43.16 -39.35 19.36
N SER A 304 -43.44 -38.42 18.44
CA SER A 304 -43.51 -36.99 18.74
C SER A 304 -44.95 -36.56 19.01
N SER A 305 -45.12 -35.62 19.94
CA SER A 305 -46.41 -34.97 20.19
C SER A 305 -46.99 -34.34 18.92
N ALA A 306 -48.29 -34.54 18.73
CA ALA A 306 -49.10 -33.84 17.72
C ALA A 306 -49.76 -32.57 18.25
N VAL A 307 -49.63 -32.30 19.56
CA VAL A 307 -50.18 -31.12 20.24
C VAL A 307 -49.33 -29.89 19.88
N PRO A 308 -49.94 -28.77 19.45
CA PRO A 308 -49.21 -27.57 19.03
C PRO A 308 -48.14 -27.10 20.04
N GLU A 309 -48.48 -27.10 21.33
CA GLU A 309 -47.65 -26.64 22.45
C GLU A 309 -46.40 -27.50 22.68
N ASN A 310 -46.45 -28.76 22.24
CA ASN A 310 -45.37 -29.73 22.40
C ASN A 310 -44.87 -30.30 21.07
N LYS A 311 -45.25 -29.68 19.94
CA LYS A 311 -44.97 -30.20 18.61
C LYS A 311 -43.50 -30.59 18.44
N GLY A 312 -43.25 -31.85 18.11
CA GLY A 312 -41.91 -32.39 17.92
C GLY A 312 -41.20 -32.91 19.17
N LYS A 313 -41.72 -32.64 20.38
CA LYS A 313 -41.21 -33.27 21.61
C LYS A 313 -41.55 -34.76 21.61
N ALA A 314 -40.59 -35.59 22.01
CA ALA A 314 -40.82 -37.02 22.15
C ALA A 314 -41.73 -37.30 23.36
N VAL A 315 -42.86 -37.95 23.11
CA VAL A 315 -43.88 -38.32 24.13
C VAL A 315 -43.89 -39.81 24.42
N GLY A 316 -43.22 -40.59 23.58
CA GLY A 316 -43.08 -42.03 23.76
C GLY A 316 -41.95 -42.60 22.93
N LYS A 317 -41.53 -43.80 23.33
CA LYS A 317 -40.61 -44.65 22.60
C LYS A 317 -41.33 -45.97 22.32
N VAL A 318 -41.30 -46.42 21.07
CA VAL A 318 -41.84 -47.70 20.66
C VAL A 318 -40.73 -48.60 20.18
N PHE A 319 -40.71 -49.81 20.73
CA PHE A 319 -39.91 -50.90 20.23
C PHE A 319 -40.81 -51.85 19.48
N PHE A 320 -40.49 -52.18 18.24
CA PHE A 320 -41.32 -53.09 17.45
C PHE A 320 -40.49 -53.98 16.56
N VAL A 321 -41.07 -55.10 16.17
CA VAL A 321 -40.56 -55.97 15.13
C VAL A 321 -41.63 -56.07 14.05
N ASN A 322 -41.25 -55.77 12.82
CA ASN A 322 -42.11 -55.94 11.65
C ASN A 322 -41.80 -57.30 11.02
N GLN A 323 -42.73 -58.23 11.13
CA GLN A 323 -42.69 -59.49 10.41
C GLN A 323 -43.43 -59.34 9.06
N ASN A 324 -43.42 -60.35 8.20
CA ASN A 324 -44.05 -60.28 6.88
C ASN A 324 -45.59 -60.19 6.96
N ASN A 325 -46.21 -60.90 7.90
CA ASN A 325 -47.66 -61.01 8.06
C ASN A 325 -48.18 -60.46 9.39
N SER A 326 -47.29 -59.99 10.26
CA SER A 326 -47.61 -59.48 11.58
C SER A 326 -46.60 -58.44 12.06
N SER A 327 -46.95 -57.70 13.10
CA SER A 327 -46.05 -56.79 13.79
C SER A 327 -46.40 -56.77 15.26
N TYR A 328 -45.40 -56.73 16.13
CA TYR A 328 -45.59 -56.67 17.57
C TYR A 328 -44.69 -55.61 18.17
N MET A 329 -45.19 -54.95 19.21
CA MET A 329 -44.50 -53.80 19.79
C MET A 329 -44.71 -53.66 21.29
N ALA A 330 -43.79 -52.92 21.91
CA ALA A 330 -43.88 -52.43 23.27
C ALA A 330 -43.74 -50.90 23.27
N TRP A 331 -44.64 -50.22 23.98
CA TRP A 331 -44.65 -48.76 24.14
C TRP A 331 -44.14 -48.34 25.50
N GLN A 332 -43.26 -47.33 25.51
CA GLN A 332 -42.77 -46.64 26.69
C GLN A 332 -43.14 -45.15 26.62
N PRO A 333 -44.02 -44.63 27.49
CA PRO A 333 -44.27 -43.20 27.56
C PRO A 333 -43.03 -42.46 28.05
N ILE A 334 -42.78 -41.26 27.51
CA ILE A 334 -41.72 -40.36 27.97
C ILE A 334 -42.40 -39.22 28.71
N VAL A 335 -42.21 -39.18 30.04
CA VAL A 335 -42.64 -38.06 30.88
C VAL A 335 -41.39 -37.40 31.46
N ASP A 336 -41.33 -36.07 31.42
CA ASP A 336 -40.25 -35.31 32.03
C ASP A 336 -40.25 -35.55 33.55
N ARG A 337 -39.15 -36.13 34.04
CA ARG A 337 -39.02 -36.63 35.42
C ARG A 337 -39.14 -35.51 36.46
N THR A 338 -38.71 -34.31 36.10
CA THR A 338 -38.74 -33.12 36.97
C THR A 338 -40.15 -32.58 37.20
N ASP A 339 -41.03 -32.73 36.22
CA ASP A 339 -42.42 -32.28 36.30
C ASP A 339 -43.36 -33.40 36.80
N ALA A 340 -42.98 -34.68 36.63
CA ALA A 340 -43.72 -35.83 37.17
C ALA A 340 -43.73 -35.88 38.71
N GLU A 341 -42.64 -35.45 39.36
CA GLU A 341 -42.50 -35.43 40.82
C GLU A 341 -43.36 -34.34 41.48
N THR A 342 -43.53 -33.18 40.82
CA THR A 342 -44.38 -32.08 41.34
C THR A 342 -45.88 -32.37 41.22
N LEU A 343 -46.27 -33.20 40.26
CA LEU A 343 -47.67 -33.57 40.00
C LEU A 343 -48.11 -34.90 40.64
N SER A 344 -47.26 -35.52 41.48
CA SER A 344 -47.56 -36.76 42.20
C SER A 344 -48.02 -37.93 41.29
N ILE A 345 -47.42 -38.07 40.11
CA ILE A 345 -47.74 -39.17 39.18
C ILE A 345 -47.15 -40.48 39.74
N LYS A 346 -47.84 -41.11 40.70
CA LYS A 346 -47.35 -42.31 41.41
C LYS A 346 -47.56 -43.61 40.63
N GLU A 347 -48.52 -43.66 39.72
CA GLU A 347 -48.91 -44.90 39.03
C GLU A 347 -49.31 -44.64 37.59
N TYR A 348 -48.33 -44.37 36.72
CA TYR A 348 -48.54 -44.52 35.27
C TYR A 348 -47.36 -45.29 34.68
N ASN A 349 -47.16 -46.49 35.23
CA ASN A 349 -46.35 -47.58 34.69
C ASN A 349 -47.26 -48.52 33.88
N ASP A 350 -48.30 -47.98 33.25
CA ASP A 350 -49.09 -48.77 32.33
C ASP A 350 -48.30 -48.89 31.04
N ARG A 351 -47.96 -50.14 30.78
CA ARG A 351 -46.85 -50.59 29.95
C ARG A 351 -47.46 -51.55 28.96
N TYR A 352 -47.41 -51.17 27.70
CA TYR A 352 -48.37 -51.71 26.77
C TYR A 352 -47.75 -52.43 25.61
N THR A 353 -48.47 -53.44 25.16
CA THR A 353 -48.09 -54.30 24.06
C THR A 353 -49.22 -54.34 23.06
N ALA A 354 -48.89 -54.15 21.79
CA ALA A 354 -49.86 -54.22 20.71
C ALA A 354 -49.34 -55.14 19.61
N VAL A 355 -50.29 -55.81 18.99
CA VAL A 355 -50.05 -56.81 17.96
C VAL A 355 -50.95 -56.47 16.78
N SER A 356 -50.35 -56.25 15.60
CA SER A 356 -51.06 -56.14 14.32
C SER A 356 -50.86 -57.43 13.54
N VAL A 357 -51.97 -58.03 13.07
CA VAL A 357 -51.95 -59.33 12.38
C VAL A 357 -52.77 -59.22 11.12
N LYS A 358 -52.22 -59.70 10.00
CA LYS A 358 -53.00 -59.95 8.80
C LYS A 358 -53.87 -61.19 9.01
N ASN A 359 -55.16 -61.01 9.26
CA ASN A 359 -56.06 -62.09 9.69
C ASN A 359 -56.55 -62.91 8.48
N GLU A 360 -55.67 -63.78 7.96
CA GLU A 360 -55.93 -64.61 6.78
C GLU A 360 -56.10 -66.11 7.11
N VAL A 361 -56.09 -66.48 8.40
CA VAL A 361 -56.15 -67.87 8.84
C VAL A 361 -57.54 -68.19 9.40
N ASN A 362 -58.29 -69.04 8.70
CA ASN A 362 -59.59 -69.52 9.14
C ASN A 362 -59.56 -71.04 9.42
N GLN A 363 -60.72 -71.61 9.76
CA GLN A 363 -60.85 -73.03 10.06
C GLN A 363 -60.36 -73.97 8.95
N ASP A 364 -60.55 -73.59 7.69
CA ASP A 364 -60.13 -74.39 6.54
C ASP A 364 -58.63 -74.28 6.31
N THR A 365 -58.08 -73.07 6.43
CA THR A 365 -56.64 -72.83 6.40
C THR A 365 -55.91 -73.63 7.49
N TYR A 366 -56.44 -73.62 8.72
CA TYR A 366 -55.86 -74.39 9.82
C TYR A 366 -55.79 -75.89 9.51
N LYS A 367 -56.89 -76.47 9.00
CA LYS A 367 -56.95 -77.90 8.63
C LYS A 367 -55.95 -78.22 7.52
N ALA A 368 -55.83 -77.35 6.52
CA ALA A 368 -54.89 -77.52 5.41
C ALA A 368 -53.43 -77.49 5.89
N VAL A 369 -53.08 -76.52 6.74
CA VAL A 369 -51.72 -76.41 7.30
C VAL A 369 -51.40 -77.57 8.24
N ALA A 370 -52.35 -77.98 9.10
CA ALA A 370 -52.17 -79.12 10.01
C ALA A 370 -51.90 -80.44 9.26
N ALA A 371 -52.53 -80.64 8.10
CA ALA A 371 -52.31 -81.82 7.26
C ALA A 371 -50.91 -81.85 6.62
N GLN A 372 -50.32 -80.69 6.31
CA GLN A 372 -49.02 -80.59 5.63
C GLN A 372 -47.85 -80.46 6.61
N THR A 373 -48.01 -79.65 7.65
CA THR A 373 -47.01 -79.35 8.66
C THR A 373 -47.64 -79.48 10.04
N PRO A 374 -47.78 -80.70 10.58
CA PRO A 374 -48.48 -80.94 11.84
C PRO A 374 -47.77 -80.31 13.05
N THR A 375 -46.47 -80.03 12.93
CA THR A 375 -45.70 -79.31 13.93
C THR A 375 -44.98 -78.14 13.28
N ILE A 376 -45.06 -76.96 13.90
CA ILE A 376 -44.41 -75.74 13.43
C ILE A 376 -43.59 -75.12 14.56
N THR A 377 -42.33 -74.80 14.29
CA THR A 377 -41.46 -74.07 15.22
C THR A 377 -41.34 -72.62 14.76
N TYR A 378 -41.49 -71.68 15.70
CA TYR A 378 -41.34 -70.24 15.49
C TYR A 378 -40.20 -69.71 16.34
N ARG A 379 -39.40 -68.79 15.78
CA ARG A 379 -38.35 -68.07 16.49
C ARG A 379 -38.48 -66.58 16.31
N GLY A 380 -38.18 -65.82 17.36
CA GLY A 380 -38.13 -64.36 17.30
C GLY A 380 -37.79 -63.75 18.64
N HIS A 381 -38.39 -62.60 18.93
CA HIS A 381 -38.02 -61.79 20.10
C HIS A 381 -39.21 -61.56 21.03
N MET A 382 -38.88 -61.33 22.30
CA MET A 382 -39.78 -60.77 23.29
C MET A 382 -39.39 -59.30 23.53
N LEU A 383 -40.37 -58.42 23.49
CA LEU A 383 -40.24 -56.98 23.71
C LEU A 383 -40.97 -56.58 24.98
N ASN A 384 -40.35 -55.69 25.75
CA ASN A 384 -40.98 -55.03 26.89
C ASN A 384 -40.58 -53.54 26.88
N VAL A 385 -40.92 -52.79 27.93
CA VAL A 385 -40.83 -51.33 28.02
C VAL A 385 -39.38 -50.80 28.20
N GLY A 386 -38.41 -51.53 27.67
CA GLY A 386 -37.01 -51.14 27.55
C GLY A 386 -36.34 -51.73 26.31
N GLY A 387 -37.15 -52.22 25.36
CA GLY A 387 -36.68 -52.89 24.15
C GLY A 387 -36.73 -54.40 24.25
N LYS A 388 -35.74 -55.05 23.63
CA LYS A 388 -35.64 -56.51 23.62
C LYS A 388 -35.39 -57.04 25.04
N THR A 389 -36.22 -57.97 25.46
CA THR A 389 -36.19 -58.59 26.80
C THR A 389 -36.02 -60.10 26.79
N GLY A 390 -35.92 -60.71 25.60
CA GLY A 390 -35.59 -62.13 25.44
C GLY A 390 -35.74 -62.60 23.99
N ASP A 391 -35.36 -63.86 23.78
CA ASP A 391 -35.58 -64.59 22.54
C ASP A 391 -36.63 -65.68 22.77
N ILE A 392 -37.59 -65.80 21.86
CA ILE A 392 -38.68 -66.78 21.99
C ILE A 392 -38.50 -67.92 20.98
N GLU A 393 -38.73 -69.15 21.45
CA GLU A 393 -38.95 -70.31 20.60
C GLU A 393 -40.29 -70.95 20.98
N LEU A 394 -41.24 -71.00 20.04
CA LEU A 394 -42.54 -71.65 20.20
C LEU A 394 -42.66 -72.86 19.29
N VAL A 395 -43.30 -73.91 19.77
CA VAL A 395 -43.63 -75.12 19.02
C VAL A 395 -45.13 -75.33 19.10
N ALA A 396 -45.80 -75.21 17.96
CA ALA A 396 -47.21 -75.50 17.81
C ALA A 396 -47.38 -76.92 17.23
N ASP A 397 -48.05 -77.79 17.97
CA ASP A 397 -48.53 -79.08 17.52
C ASP A 397 -50.01 -78.92 17.12
N LEU A 398 -50.25 -78.83 15.82
CA LEU A 398 -51.56 -78.54 15.26
C LEU A 398 -52.51 -79.73 15.35
N ASN A 399 -51.98 -80.95 15.43
CA ASN A 399 -52.77 -82.18 15.60
C ASN A 399 -53.24 -82.32 17.06
N ALA A 400 -52.33 -82.06 18.01
CA ALA A 400 -52.67 -82.05 19.42
C ALA A 400 -53.45 -80.79 19.83
N GLN A 401 -53.50 -79.77 18.96
CA GLN A 401 -54.02 -78.43 19.26
C GLN A 401 -53.32 -77.81 20.49
N LYS A 402 -52.00 -78.04 20.60
CA LYS A 402 -51.19 -77.56 21.71
C LYS A 402 -50.07 -76.65 21.23
N ILE A 403 -49.71 -75.69 22.07
CA ILE A 403 -48.52 -74.88 21.88
C ILE A 403 -47.71 -74.82 23.18
N SER A 404 -46.39 -74.87 23.02
CA SER A 404 -45.44 -74.73 24.12
C SER A 404 -44.18 -74.06 23.62
N GLY A 405 -43.29 -73.64 24.52
CA GLY A 405 -42.05 -73.03 24.10
C GLY A 405 -41.18 -72.54 25.24
N THR A 406 -40.16 -71.76 24.88
CA THR A 406 -39.22 -71.18 25.83
C THR A 406 -38.94 -69.72 25.50
N ILE A 407 -38.59 -68.97 26.54
CA ILE A 407 -38.07 -67.61 26.43
C ILE A 407 -36.70 -67.61 27.08
N THR A 408 -35.69 -67.29 26.28
CA THR A 408 -34.28 -67.33 26.67
C THR A 408 -33.65 -65.94 26.59
N ASN A 409 -32.40 -65.82 27.02
CA ASN A 409 -31.62 -64.57 26.95
C ASN A 409 -32.33 -63.38 27.58
N ARG A 410 -33.03 -63.61 28.69
CA ARG A 410 -33.90 -62.58 29.26
C ARG A 410 -33.11 -61.46 29.94
N THR A 411 -33.40 -60.23 29.54
CA THR A 411 -32.83 -58.99 30.07
C THR A 411 -33.91 -58.23 30.82
N VAL A 412 -34.11 -58.58 32.09
CA VAL A 412 -35.09 -57.95 32.97
C VAL A 412 -34.43 -57.39 34.23
N ASN A 413 -35.19 -56.54 34.94
CA ASN A 413 -34.82 -55.80 36.15
C ASN A 413 -33.77 -56.54 37.02
N PRO A 414 -32.68 -55.90 37.47
CA PRO A 414 -31.60 -56.53 38.24
C PRO A 414 -32.01 -57.23 39.54
N LEU A 415 -33.22 -56.98 40.07
CA LEU A 415 -33.78 -57.74 41.21
C LEU A 415 -34.39 -59.10 40.82
N GLN A 416 -34.40 -59.42 39.51
CA GLN A 416 -34.83 -60.69 38.94
C GLN A 416 -33.70 -61.27 38.11
N GLU A 417 -32.84 -62.06 38.74
CA GLU A 417 -31.75 -62.76 38.05
C GLU A 417 -32.31 -63.64 36.91
N ARG A 418 -32.12 -63.21 35.65
CA ARG A 418 -32.06 -64.00 34.40
C ARG A 418 -32.76 -65.37 34.41
N ARG A 419 -34.07 -65.43 34.70
CA ARG A 419 -34.83 -66.68 34.63
C ARG A 419 -35.41 -66.88 33.24
N ASN A 420 -34.84 -67.78 32.45
CA ASN A 420 -35.48 -68.28 31.25
C ASN A 420 -36.84 -68.88 31.63
N LEU A 421 -37.82 -68.77 30.75
CA LEU A 421 -39.19 -69.21 31.02
C LEU A 421 -39.55 -70.35 30.09
N ALA A 422 -40.28 -71.33 30.61
CA ALA A 422 -41.00 -72.31 29.81
C ALA A 422 -42.48 -71.94 29.75
N LEU A 423 -43.01 -71.85 28.53
CA LEU A 423 -44.42 -71.67 28.23
C LEU A 423 -45.03 -73.06 28.00
N LYS A 424 -45.91 -73.51 28.88
CA LYS A 424 -46.46 -74.87 28.85
C LYS A 424 -47.97 -74.87 28.71
N ASN A 425 -48.49 -75.99 28.20
CA ASN A 425 -49.92 -76.31 28.16
C ASN A 425 -50.76 -75.19 27.52
N GLY A 426 -50.27 -74.58 26.44
CA GLY A 426 -51.08 -73.66 25.65
C GLY A 426 -52.06 -74.44 24.79
N ASP A 427 -53.33 -74.04 24.79
CA ASP A 427 -54.37 -74.57 23.94
C ASP A 427 -54.49 -73.72 22.68
N ILE A 428 -54.59 -74.37 21.52
CA ILE A 428 -54.88 -73.73 20.24
C ILE A 428 -56.39 -73.79 20.01
N CYS A 429 -57.00 -72.63 19.77
CA CYS A 429 -58.42 -72.48 19.48
C CYS A 429 -58.60 -71.85 18.10
N VAL A 430 -59.55 -72.38 17.33
CA VAL A 430 -59.90 -71.86 16.00
C VAL A 430 -61.32 -71.33 16.07
N ASP A 431 -61.51 -70.04 15.83
CA ASP A 431 -62.82 -69.40 15.79
C ASP A 431 -62.97 -68.50 14.55
N ASN A 432 -64.12 -67.84 14.40
CA ASN A 432 -64.40 -66.91 13.31
C ASN A 432 -63.51 -65.64 13.34
N ARG A 433 -62.72 -65.45 14.39
CA ARG A 433 -61.77 -64.33 14.55
C ARG A 433 -60.32 -64.77 14.30
N GLY A 434 -60.08 -66.02 13.93
CA GLY A 434 -58.77 -66.54 13.53
C GLY A 434 -58.32 -67.77 14.32
N VAL A 435 -57.04 -68.11 14.20
CA VAL A 435 -56.39 -69.18 14.98
C VAL A 435 -55.61 -68.55 16.12
N LYS A 436 -56.05 -68.81 17.35
CA LYS A 436 -55.50 -68.23 18.58
C LYS A 436 -54.93 -69.29 19.49
N PHE A 437 -54.15 -68.87 20.46
CA PHE A 437 -53.70 -69.75 21.53
C PHE A 437 -53.63 -69.04 22.87
N SER A 438 -53.78 -69.81 23.95
CA SER A 438 -53.61 -69.32 25.31
C SER A 438 -53.16 -70.42 26.26
N GLY A 439 -52.28 -70.09 27.20
CA GLY A 439 -51.85 -70.98 28.27
C GLY A 439 -51.66 -70.23 29.59
N ARG A 440 -51.84 -70.93 30.71
CA ARG A 440 -51.70 -70.40 32.07
C ARG A 440 -50.48 -70.95 32.84
N ALA A 441 -49.61 -71.69 32.16
CA ALA A 441 -48.45 -72.29 32.78
C ALA A 441 -47.15 -71.64 32.27
N VAL A 442 -46.73 -70.57 32.92
CA VAL A 442 -45.41 -69.94 32.72
C VAL A 442 -44.49 -70.37 33.86
N VAL A 443 -43.48 -71.17 33.55
CA VAL A 443 -42.63 -71.85 34.54
C VAL A 443 -41.20 -71.32 34.44
N PRO A 444 -40.63 -70.73 35.50
CA PRO A 444 -39.21 -70.40 35.55
C PRO A 444 -38.36 -71.66 35.41
N LEU A 445 -37.34 -71.61 34.56
CA LEU A 445 -36.42 -72.73 34.35
C LEU A 445 -35.35 -72.80 35.45
N GLU A 446 -34.94 -71.66 35.97
CA GLU A 446 -33.95 -71.53 37.04
C GLU A 446 -34.63 -71.25 38.40
N ASN A 447 -34.01 -71.74 39.48
CA ASN A 447 -34.45 -71.50 40.87
C ASN A 447 -35.92 -71.88 41.16
N ASN A 448 -36.43 -72.93 40.51
CA ASN A 448 -37.79 -73.46 40.68
C ASN A 448 -37.80 -74.99 40.81
N PRO A 449 -37.35 -75.56 41.94
CA PRO A 449 -37.21 -77.01 42.13
C PRO A 449 -38.54 -77.76 42.01
N ASN A 450 -39.65 -77.11 42.34
CA ASN A 450 -40.99 -77.70 42.30
C ASN A 450 -41.65 -77.61 40.91
N LYS A 451 -40.99 -76.96 39.93
CA LYS A 451 -41.48 -76.75 38.56
C LYS A 451 -42.89 -76.17 38.50
N LEU A 452 -43.28 -75.38 39.50
CA LEU A 452 -44.60 -74.77 39.58
C LEU A 452 -44.68 -73.55 38.65
N PRO A 453 -45.82 -73.31 38.00
CA PRO A 453 -46.08 -72.06 37.30
C PRO A 453 -46.04 -70.86 38.26
N ILE A 454 -45.68 -69.70 37.72
CA ILE A 454 -45.88 -68.42 38.39
C ILE A 454 -47.39 -68.17 38.52
N ASP A 455 -47.86 -67.88 39.72
CA ASP A 455 -49.26 -67.58 39.97
C ASP A 455 -49.70 -66.30 39.23
N GLY A 456 -50.87 -66.36 38.59
CA GLY A 456 -51.40 -65.29 37.74
C GLY A 456 -50.70 -65.10 36.38
N ALA A 457 -49.59 -65.79 36.11
CA ALA A 457 -48.87 -65.65 34.85
C ALA A 457 -49.48 -66.50 33.72
N GLY A 458 -49.50 -65.93 32.53
CA GLY A 458 -50.03 -66.59 31.34
C GLY A 458 -49.42 -66.06 30.07
N PHE A 459 -49.76 -66.73 28.97
CA PHE A 459 -49.39 -66.29 27.63
C PHE A 459 -50.54 -66.52 26.68
N SER A 460 -50.64 -65.67 25.66
CA SER A 460 -51.68 -65.79 24.64
C SER A 460 -51.23 -65.11 23.36
N GLY A 461 -51.75 -65.55 22.22
CA GLY A 461 -51.44 -64.94 20.94
C GLY A 461 -52.29 -65.47 19.80
N THR A 462 -51.87 -65.14 18.58
CA THR A 462 -52.52 -65.55 17.34
C THR A 462 -51.47 -65.93 16.31
N PHE A 463 -51.89 -66.77 15.36
CA PHE A 463 -51.09 -67.08 14.17
C PHE A 463 -51.40 -66.07 13.07
N ALA A 464 -50.42 -65.83 12.20
CA ALA A 464 -50.48 -64.86 11.12
C ALA A 464 -49.94 -65.44 9.81
N GLY A 465 -50.49 -64.96 8.69
CA GLY A 465 -50.16 -65.41 7.34
C GLY A 465 -50.91 -66.67 6.90
N LYS A 466 -51.18 -66.79 5.60
CA LYS A 466 -52.03 -67.84 5.01
C LYS A 466 -51.58 -69.27 5.30
N ASN A 467 -50.32 -69.49 5.67
CA ASN A 467 -49.80 -70.81 6.00
C ASN A 467 -49.28 -70.89 7.44
N MET A 468 -49.78 -69.99 8.32
CA MET A 468 -49.31 -69.85 9.70
C MET A 468 -47.79 -69.66 9.73
N GLU A 469 -47.28 -68.76 8.89
CA GLU A 469 -45.85 -68.47 8.77
C GLU A 469 -45.32 -67.71 9.99
N GLU A 470 -46.20 -67.08 10.76
CA GLU A 470 -45.81 -66.22 11.87
C GLU A 470 -46.75 -66.39 13.07
N VAL A 471 -46.22 -66.03 14.23
CA VAL A 471 -46.97 -66.00 15.49
C VAL A 471 -46.64 -64.72 16.22
N VAL A 472 -47.64 -64.13 16.86
CA VAL A 472 -47.50 -62.93 17.69
C VAL A 472 -48.43 -63.02 18.88
N GLY A 473 -47.99 -62.48 20.01
CA GLY A 473 -48.72 -62.60 21.26
C GLY A 473 -48.06 -61.84 22.39
N GLN A 474 -48.38 -62.28 23.60
CA GLN A 474 -47.88 -61.67 24.82
C GLN A 474 -47.71 -62.67 25.96
N VAL A 475 -46.85 -62.32 26.90
CA VAL A 475 -46.74 -62.94 28.23
C VAL A 475 -47.13 -61.90 29.27
N TYR A 476 -48.01 -62.27 30.20
CA TYR A 476 -48.56 -61.37 31.22
C TYR A 476 -48.51 -62.02 32.60
N GLY A 477 -48.76 -61.22 33.64
CA GLY A 477 -48.81 -61.67 35.04
C GLY A 477 -47.45 -62.08 35.61
N LEU A 478 -46.35 -61.64 34.99
CA LEU A 478 -45.01 -61.85 35.52
C LEU A 478 -44.75 -60.90 36.70
N PRO A 479 -44.23 -61.37 37.85
CA PRO A 479 -43.96 -60.53 39.01
C PRO A 479 -43.05 -59.37 38.63
N ASN A 480 -43.35 -58.15 39.09
CA ASN A 480 -42.53 -56.94 38.85
C ASN A 480 -42.20 -56.63 37.38
N GLU A 481 -42.93 -57.24 36.45
CA GLU A 481 -42.76 -57.07 35.02
C GLU A 481 -44.10 -56.70 34.39
N SER A 482 -44.06 -55.81 33.41
CA SER A 482 -45.20 -55.60 32.54
C SER A 482 -45.40 -56.73 31.56
N THR A 483 -46.62 -56.79 31.03
CA THR A 483 -46.92 -57.56 29.84
C THR A 483 -45.85 -57.31 28.77
N SER A 484 -45.31 -58.41 28.25
CA SER A 484 -44.28 -58.40 27.21
C SER A 484 -44.89 -58.91 25.91
N ALA A 485 -44.67 -58.19 24.81
CA ALA A 485 -45.07 -58.63 23.48
C ALA A 485 -44.06 -59.66 22.99
N PHE A 486 -44.48 -60.62 22.19
CA PHE A 486 -43.56 -61.47 21.46
C PHE A 486 -44.07 -61.72 20.06
N GLY A 487 -43.15 -62.11 19.20
CA GLY A 487 -43.49 -62.70 17.92
C GLY A 487 -42.36 -63.56 17.41
N GLY A 488 -42.69 -64.38 16.42
CA GLY A 488 -41.74 -65.27 15.80
C GLY A 488 -42.16 -65.68 14.40
N SER A 489 -41.18 -65.91 13.55
CA SER A 489 -41.37 -66.41 12.20
C SER A 489 -41.06 -67.91 12.18
N LYS A 490 -41.80 -68.63 11.34
CA LYS A 490 -41.64 -70.06 11.11
C LYS A 490 -40.20 -70.36 10.71
N VAL A 491 -39.59 -71.31 11.40
CA VAL A 491 -38.27 -71.83 11.05
C VAL A 491 -38.48 -72.84 9.92
N THR A 492 -38.16 -72.44 8.70
CA THR A 492 -38.08 -73.37 7.56
C THR A 492 -36.87 -74.27 7.78
N LYS A 493 -37.10 -75.58 7.91
CA LYS A 493 -36.01 -76.57 7.89
C LYS A 493 -35.50 -76.79 6.48
#